data_AF-A0A116LI94-F1
#
_entry.id   AF-A0A116LI94-F1
#
_cell.length_a   1.000
_cell.length_b   1.000
_cell.length_c   1.000
_cell.angle_alpha   90.00
_cell.angle_beta   90.00
_cell.angle_gamma   90.00
#
_symmetry.space_group_name_H-M   'P 1'
#
loop_
_entity.id
_entity.type
_entity.pdbx_description
1 polymer ?
#
loop_
_entity_poly.entity_id
_entity_poly.type
_entity_poly.pdbx_seq_one_letter_code
_entity_poly.pdbx_strand_id
1 'polypeptide(L)'
;MIQKILRLFGLVSCLLALVCAVVFREGLVSNPLGQFSGFPLNHQHTGWGTSRYYPNIDPTAKPTQEVRVAIIDSGIREEAVDEFYVEDMQVFSTSTSVFDTIGHGTKIASIIGAKNNHVLTLGLSPEARLFSYKVTDDDGTIKNDYLVKAVQQAIEDHVDVVNLSMVVTNPSKELEDVVEAYLQQGGYMVVPAYDLKKVEALNPLLTIEGVVSVGTYNEFFTLLNPQEEIAYYAPYSQETLSMENRIVRSEGSSFSTAFVSGTIAHLLSVGQTDAEITKQLDDFFSARSVKSKQSPLLAGYETHQALVNNSYTVLSLSLIGLLVFQTILGILTARKESEVRGAYMRYIVVTDVLLVILALLILPTQM
;
A
#
# COMPACT_ATOMS: atom_id res chain seq x y z
N MET A 1 20.47 -5.32 51.58
CA MET A 1 19.28 -4.49 51.24
C MET A 1 19.40 -3.88 49.84
N ILE A 2 20.51 -3.19 49.54
CA ILE A 2 20.79 -2.55 48.24
C ILE A 2 20.66 -3.50 47.02
N GLN A 3 21.19 -4.73 47.12
CA GLN A 3 21.09 -5.71 46.01
C GLN A 3 19.66 -6.15 45.68
N LYS A 4 18.76 -6.26 46.66
CA LYS A 4 17.36 -6.64 46.42
C LYS A 4 16.61 -5.52 45.72
N ILE A 5 16.89 -4.27 46.09
CA ILE A 5 16.31 -3.07 45.47
C ILE A 5 16.77 -2.95 44.02
N LEU A 6 18.06 -3.16 43.74
CA LEU A 6 18.61 -3.11 42.38
C LEU A 6 18.09 -4.22 41.46
N ARG A 7 17.92 -5.44 41.99
CA ARG A 7 17.30 -6.54 41.24
C ARG A 7 15.84 -6.24 40.90
N LEU A 8 15.08 -5.74 41.87
CA LEU A 8 13.69 -5.36 41.66
C LEU A 8 13.58 -4.24 40.61
N PHE A 9 14.46 -3.23 40.68
CA PHE A 9 14.49 -2.14 39.72
C PHE A 9 14.78 -2.64 38.30
N GLY A 10 15.81 -3.48 38.10
CA GLY A 10 16.12 -4.03 36.77
C GLY A 10 15.01 -4.90 36.19
N LEU A 11 14.33 -5.71 37.03
CA LEU A 11 13.19 -6.52 36.60
C LEU A 11 11.98 -5.64 36.21
N VAL A 12 11.68 -4.61 36.99
CA VAL A 12 10.60 -3.66 36.68
C VAL A 12 10.92 -2.89 35.40
N SER A 13 12.15 -2.45 35.20
CA SER A 13 12.58 -1.78 33.95
C SER A 13 12.49 -2.70 32.74
N CYS A 14 12.89 -3.97 32.85
CA CYS A 14 12.75 -4.95 31.77
C CYS A 14 11.28 -5.26 31.45
N LEU A 15 10.42 -5.38 32.47
CA LEU A 15 8.99 -5.60 32.30
C LEU A 15 8.32 -4.39 31.63
N LEU A 16 8.66 -3.17 32.07
CA LEU A 16 8.12 -1.94 31.49
C LEU A 16 8.56 -1.80 30.03
N ALA A 17 9.84 -2.07 29.74
CA ALA A 17 10.37 -2.06 28.38
C ALA A 17 9.73 -3.15 27.50
N LEU A 18 9.47 -4.34 28.03
CA LEU A 18 8.76 -5.41 27.32
C LEU A 18 7.30 -5.01 27.01
N VAL A 19 6.59 -4.42 27.98
CA VAL A 19 5.23 -3.91 27.78
C VAL A 19 5.24 -2.81 26.73
N CYS A 20 6.20 -1.88 26.78
CA CYS A 20 6.36 -0.87 25.73
C CYS A 20 6.65 -1.51 24.36
N ALA A 21 7.56 -2.48 24.30
CA ALA A 21 7.88 -3.18 23.05
C ALA A 21 6.72 -4.00 22.49
N VAL A 22 5.76 -4.43 23.32
CA VAL A 22 4.54 -5.16 22.89
C VAL A 22 3.43 -4.20 22.49
N VAL A 23 3.14 -3.18 23.31
CA VAL A 23 2.07 -2.20 23.08
C VAL A 23 2.40 -1.29 21.90
N PHE A 24 3.66 -0.90 21.78
CA PHE A 24 4.10 0.04 20.75
C PHE A 24 4.75 -0.65 19.54
N ARG A 25 4.70 -1.99 19.48
CA ARG A 25 5.20 -2.78 18.35
C ARG A 25 4.52 -2.44 17.04
N GLU A 26 3.26 -2.06 17.07
CA GLU A 26 2.47 -1.78 15.86
C GLU A 26 2.98 -0.55 15.09
N GLY A 27 3.72 0.36 15.73
CA GLY A 27 4.41 1.47 15.06
C GLY A 27 5.81 1.15 14.53
N LEU A 28 6.36 -0.02 14.89
CA LEU A 28 7.78 -0.40 14.68
C LEU A 28 7.98 -1.49 13.65
N VAL A 29 6.91 -1.96 13.03
CA VAL A 29 7.00 -2.87 11.92
C VAL A 29 6.12 -2.31 10.82
N SER A 30 6.76 -1.82 9.77
CA SER A 30 6.16 -1.70 8.44
C SER A 30 5.58 -3.03 7.91
N ASN A 31 5.71 -4.13 8.66
CA ASN A 31 5.05 -5.41 8.44
C ASN A 31 4.20 -5.82 9.65
N PRO A 32 2.86 -5.82 9.57
CA PRO A 32 2.00 -6.21 10.69
C PRO A 32 2.31 -7.63 11.19
N LEU A 33 2.24 -7.80 12.50
CA LEU A 33 2.43 -9.04 13.22
C LEU A 33 1.37 -10.09 12.84
N GLY A 34 1.77 -10.99 11.96
CA GLY A 34 1.02 -12.15 11.45
C GLY A 34 1.85 -12.99 10.47
N GLN A 35 3.00 -12.47 10.01
CA GLN A 35 3.95 -13.18 9.18
C GLN A 35 5.01 -13.90 10.03
N PHE A 36 4.64 -15.02 10.65
CA PHE A 36 5.61 -16.04 11.05
C PHE A 36 5.14 -17.38 10.51
N SER A 37 5.96 -17.94 9.61
CA SER A 37 5.83 -19.24 8.91
C SER A 37 4.64 -19.40 7.95
N GLY A 38 4.93 -19.43 6.64
CA GLY A 38 4.07 -20.10 5.66
C GLY A 38 3.53 -19.30 4.47
N PHE A 39 4.09 -18.14 4.09
CA PHE A 39 3.69 -17.50 2.83
C PHE A 39 4.42 -18.12 1.62
N PRO A 40 3.72 -18.55 0.56
CA PRO A 40 4.34 -18.99 -0.70
C PRO A 40 4.87 -17.82 -1.56
N LEU A 41 4.65 -16.57 -1.13
CA LEU A 41 5.18 -15.35 -1.75
C LEU A 41 6.68 -15.21 -1.44
N ASN A 42 7.51 -16.01 -2.11
CA ASN A 42 8.97 -15.98 -1.99
C ASN A 42 9.59 -14.88 -2.88
N HIS A 43 10.51 -14.11 -2.29
CA HIS A 43 11.47 -13.17 -2.90
C HIS A 43 10.94 -11.93 -3.66
N GLN A 44 9.69 -11.93 -4.13
CA GLN A 44 9.09 -10.79 -4.84
C GLN A 44 8.34 -9.88 -3.86
N HIS A 45 8.46 -8.57 -4.01
CA HIS A 45 7.81 -7.64 -3.10
C HIS A 45 6.33 -7.49 -3.46
N THR A 46 5.47 -7.92 -2.54
CA THR A 46 4.03 -7.62 -2.53
C THR A 46 3.76 -6.52 -1.53
N GLY A 47 3.02 -5.48 -1.94
CA GLY A 47 2.64 -4.39 -1.04
C GLY A 47 1.84 -4.88 0.18
N TRP A 48 1.83 -4.07 1.24
CA TRP A 48 1.05 -4.36 2.45
C TRP A 48 -0.45 -4.54 2.15
N GLY A 49 -0.97 -3.81 1.15
CA GLY A 49 -2.34 -3.95 0.65
C GLY A 49 -2.61 -5.39 0.20
N THR A 50 -1.82 -5.92 -0.73
CA THR A 50 -1.96 -7.31 -1.21
C THR A 50 -1.84 -8.32 -0.07
N SER A 51 -0.84 -8.15 0.80
CA SER A 51 -0.64 -9.02 1.97
C SER A 51 -1.84 -9.02 2.93
N ARG A 52 -2.56 -7.90 3.01
CA ARG A 52 -3.72 -7.73 3.90
C ARG A 52 -4.95 -8.51 3.44
N TYR A 53 -5.11 -8.67 2.13
CA TYR A 53 -6.27 -9.35 1.54
C TYR A 53 -5.99 -10.82 1.17
N TYR A 54 -4.76 -11.29 1.32
CA TYR A 54 -4.43 -12.72 1.18
C TYR A 54 -5.11 -13.58 2.28
N PRO A 55 -5.57 -14.82 1.97
CA PRO A 55 -5.58 -15.48 0.66
C PRO A 55 -6.80 -15.17 -0.21
N ASN A 56 -7.67 -14.23 0.19
CA ASN A 56 -8.87 -13.93 -0.59
C ASN A 56 -8.55 -13.23 -1.92
N ILE A 57 -7.46 -12.46 -1.95
CA ILE A 57 -6.82 -11.97 -3.18
C ILE A 57 -5.46 -12.65 -3.23
N ASP A 58 -5.33 -13.67 -4.07
CA ASP A 58 -4.11 -14.48 -4.21
C ASP A 58 -3.53 -14.33 -5.62
N PRO A 59 -2.58 -13.40 -5.83
CA PRO A 59 -1.96 -13.20 -7.14
C PRO A 59 -1.22 -14.42 -7.69
N THR A 60 -0.98 -15.45 -6.87
CA THR A 60 -0.34 -16.70 -7.29
C THR A 60 -1.34 -17.77 -7.73
N ALA A 61 -2.64 -17.51 -7.58
CA ALA A 61 -3.68 -18.40 -8.05
C ALA A 61 -3.58 -18.57 -9.56
N LYS A 62 -3.69 -19.82 -10.03
CA LYS A 62 -3.60 -20.13 -11.45
C LYS A 62 -4.83 -19.56 -12.18
N PRO A 63 -4.65 -18.73 -13.22
CA PRO A 63 -5.79 -18.22 -13.99
C PRO A 63 -6.50 -19.36 -14.72
N THR A 64 -7.82 -19.21 -14.82
CA THR A 64 -8.73 -20.08 -15.58
C THR A 64 -9.13 -19.49 -16.92
N GLN A 65 -8.98 -18.17 -17.08
CA GLN A 65 -9.22 -17.43 -18.31
C GLN A 65 -8.26 -16.25 -18.45
N GLU A 66 -8.07 -15.78 -19.69
CA GLU A 66 -7.33 -14.55 -19.98
C GLU A 66 -8.16 -13.33 -19.60
N VAL A 67 -7.50 -12.29 -19.09
CA VAL A 67 -8.12 -10.99 -18.77
C VAL A 67 -7.31 -9.88 -19.40
N ARG A 68 -7.99 -8.95 -20.05
CA ARG A 68 -7.43 -7.79 -20.76
C ARG A 68 -7.65 -6.53 -19.95
N VAL A 69 -6.58 -5.81 -19.67
CA VAL A 69 -6.64 -4.60 -18.84
C VAL A 69 -6.02 -3.43 -19.59
N ALA A 70 -6.82 -2.41 -19.88
CA ALA A 70 -6.34 -1.15 -20.42
C ALA A 70 -5.91 -0.20 -19.29
N ILE A 71 -4.72 0.37 -19.44
CA ILE A 71 -4.16 1.40 -18.57
C ILE A 71 -4.14 2.69 -19.39
N ILE A 72 -5.11 3.57 -19.14
CA ILE A 72 -5.21 4.88 -19.77
C ILE A 72 -4.43 5.88 -18.91
N ASP A 73 -3.17 6.11 -19.27
CA ASP A 73 -2.24 6.88 -18.43
C ASP A 73 -1.07 7.47 -19.26
N SER A 74 0.14 7.48 -18.71
CA SER A 74 1.37 8.04 -19.30
C SER A 74 2.21 7.04 -20.10
N GLY A 75 1.75 5.79 -20.19
CA GLY A 75 2.40 4.70 -20.90
C GLY A 75 3.05 3.67 -19.96
N ILE A 76 3.82 2.75 -20.53
CA ILE A 76 4.73 1.85 -19.80
C ILE A 76 6.15 2.13 -20.28
N ARG A 77 7.11 2.21 -19.36
CA ARG A 77 8.53 2.44 -19.69
C ARG A 77 9.08 1.28 -20.53
N GLU A 78 9.85 1.60 -21.56
CA GLU A 78 10.48 0.62 -22.47
C GLU A 78 11.25 -0.47 -21.71
N GLU A 79 12.14 -0.10 -20.79
CA GLU A 79 12.97 -1.05 -20.05
C GLU A 79 12.24 -1.81 -18.95
N ALA A 80 10.96 -1.51 -18.73
CA ALA A 80 10.08 -2.24 -17.81
C ALA A 80 9.07 -3.13 -18.54
N VAL A 81 8.95 -3.05 -19.88
CA VAL A 81 7.98 -3.85 -20.65
C VAL A 81 8.11 -5.35 -20.37
N ASP A 82 9.34 -5.85 -20.18
CA ASP A 82 9.60 -7.26 -19.88
C ASP A 82 9.05 -7.72 -18.52
N GLU A 83 8.72 -6.79 -17.61
CA GLU A 83 8.05 -7.08 -16.32
C GLU A 83 6.54 -7.31 -16.48
N PHE A 84 5.99 -7.12 -17.68
CA PHE A 84 4.55 -7.16 -17.97
C PHE A 84 4.22 -8.04 -19.17
N TYR A 85 3.02 -8.61 -19.22
CA TYR A 85 2.48 -9.19 -20.45
C TYR A 85 1.76 -8.10 -21.25
N VAL A 86 2.52 -7.24 -21.92
CA VAL A 86 1.97 -6.17 -22.76
C VAL A 86 1.49 -6.74 -24.08
N GLU A 87 0.19 -6.58 -24.37
CA GLU A 87 -0.44 -7.02 -25.62
C GLU A 87 -0.36 -5.94 -26.69
N ASP A 88 -0.62 -4.68 -26.31
CA ASP A 88 -0.51 -3.54 -27.21
C ASP A 88 -0.12 -2.24 -26.47
N MET A 89 0.49 -1.31 -27.20
CA MET A 89 0.84 0.02 -26.73
C MET A 89 0.49 1.07 -27.79
N GLN A 90 -0.35 2.04 -27.41
CA GLN A 90 -0.78 3.11 -28.31
C GLN A 90 -0.62 4.48 -27.67
N VAL A 91 -0.41 5.49 -28.51
CA VAL A 91 -0.33 6.90 -28.08
C VAL A 91 -1.47 7.69 -28.72
N PHE A 92 -2.26 8.34 -27.88
CA PHE A 92 -3.42 9.16 -28.27
C PHE A 92 -3.16 10.66 -28.12
N SER A 93 -2.06 11.01 -27.44
CA SER A 93 -1.61 12.38 -27.25
C SER A 93 -0.75 12.86 -28.43
N THR A 94 -0.16 14.04 -28.28
CA THR A 94 0.83 14.60 -29.22
C THR A 94 2.25 14.07 -28.98
N SER A 95 2.46 13.19 -27.99
CA SER A 95 3.76 12.54 -27.78
C SER A 95 4.15 11.71 -29.00
N THR A 96 5.44 11.62 -29.28
CA THR A 96 5.99 10.83 -30.40
C THR A 96 6.36 9.41 -30.00
N SER A 97 6.24 9.07 -28.71
CA SER A 97 6.61 7.77 -28.15
C SER A 97 5.42 7.17 -27.39
N VAL A 98 5.23 5.86 -27.56
CA VAL A 98 4.29 5.05 -26.77
C VAL A 98 4.78 4.79 -25.35
N PHE A 99 6.07 4.99 -25.10
CA PHE A 99 6.70 4.68 -23.82
C PHE A 99 6.47 5.77 -22.77
N ASP A 100 6.48 5.34 -21.52
CA ASP A 100 6.34 6.23 -20.37
C ASP A 100 7.58 7.10 -20.17
N THR A 101 7.39 8.41 -20.13
CA THR A 101 8.42 9.40 -19.83
C THR A 101 8.17 10.11 -18.49
N ILE A 102 7.04 9.85 -17.86
CA ILE A 102 6.59 10.48 -16.60
C ILE A 102 6.76 9.51 -15.43
N GLY A 103 6.49 8.24 -15.66
CA GLY A 103 6.60 7.14 -14.70
C GLY A 103 5.32 6.79 -13.98
N HIS A 104 4.23 7.53 -14.17
CA HIS A 104 2.98 7.26 -13.47
C HIS A 104 2.33 5.97 -13.99
N GLY A 105 2.23 5.80 -15.30
CA GLY A 105 1.62 4.62 -15.93
C GLY A 105 2.39 3.34 -15.65
N THR A 106 3.73 3.39 -15.63
CA THR A 106 4.58 2.26 -15.24
C THR A 106 4.30 1.80 -13.81
N LYS A 107 4.10 2.73 -12.87
CA LYS A 107 3.73 2.39 -11.48
C LYS A 107 2.34 1.76 -11.41
N ILE A 108 1.37 2.28 -12.15
CA ILE A 108 0.02 1.72 -12.23
C ILE A 108 0.06 0.30 -12.79
N ALA A 109 0.79 0.06 -13.88
CA ALA A 109 0.99 -1.26 -14.47
C ALA A 109 1.60 -2.24 -13.47
N SER A 110 2.55 -1.78 -12.64
CA SER A 110 3.18 -2.62 -11.61
C SER A 110 2.22 -3.16 -10.55
N ILE A 111 1.18 -2.39 -10.19
CA ILE A 111 0.16 -2.82 -9.23
C ILE A 111 -0.78 -3.84 -9.87
N ILE A 112 -1.14 -3.63 -11.13
CA ILE A 112 -2.15 -4.44 -11.83
C ILE A 112 -1.55 -5.77 -12.28
N GLY A 113 -0.45 -5.76 -13.03
CA GLY A 113 -0.03 -6.90 -13.84
C GLY A 113 1.47 -7.16 -13.91
N ALA A 114 2.27 -6.71 -12.94
CA ALA A 114 3.66 -7.16 -12.87
C ALA A 114 3.73 -8.69 -12.72
N LYS A 115 4.51 -9.33 -13.59
CA LYS A 115 4.66 -10.78 -13.71
C LYS A 115 5.12 -11.41 -12.41
N ASN A 116 4.71 -12.66 -12.16
CA ASN A 116 5.27 -13.48 -11.10
C ASN A 116 6.60 -14.12 -11.56
N ASN A 117 7.66 -13.32 -11.62
CA ASN A 117 8.99 -13.72 -12.13
C ASN A 117 10.08 -13.73 -11.04
N HIS A 118 9.72 -13.43 -9.79
CA HIS A 118 10.63 -13.30 -8.65
C HIS A 118 11.73 -12.21 -8.78
N VAL A 119 11.53 -11.19 -9.63
CA VAL A 119 12.54 -10.14 -9.85
C VAL A 119 12.24 -8.87 -9.05
N LEU A 120 11.04 -8.29 -9.19
CA LEU A 120 10.73 -6.96 -8.64
C LEU A 120 9.43 -6.96 -7.80
N THR A 121 8.34 -6.42 -8.35
CA THR A 121 7.03 -6.29 -7.72
C THR A 121 6.09 -7.34 -8.27
N LEU A 122 5.17 -7.87 -7.46
CA LEU A 122 4.12 -8.77 -7.92
C LEU A 122 2.80 -8.00 -8.09
N GLY A 123 2.24 -7.99 -9.30
CA GLY A 123 0.93 -7.40 -9.57
C GLY A 123 -0.21 -8.22 -8.97
N LEU A 124 -1.40 -7.65 -8.88
CA LEU A 124 -2.58 -8.36 -8.37
C LEU A 124 -3.10 -9.42 -9.35
N SER A 125 -2.97 -9.18 -10.65
CA SER A 125 -3.27 -10.13 -11.73
C SER A 125 -2.05 -10.30 -12.64
N PRO A 126 -1.03 -11.07 -12.23
CA PRO A 126 0.27 -11.15 -12.94
C PRO A 126 0.21 -11.70 -14.36
N GLU A 127 -0.86 -12.41 -14.72
CA GLU A 127 -1.08 -13.02 -16.03
C GLU A 127 -2.04 -12.20 -16.92
N ALA A 128 -2.45 -11.00 -16.48
CA ALA A 128 -3.29 -10.11 -17.27
C ALA A 128 -2.56 -9.59 -18.51
N ARG A 129 -3.27 -9.50 -19.64
CA ARG A 129 -2.82 -8.85 -20.87
C ARG A 129 -3.00 -7.35 -20.73
N LEU A 130 -1.90 -6.61 -20.67
CA LEU A 130 -1.93 -5.16 -20.48
C LEU A 130 -1.96 -4.43 -21.83
N PHE A 131 -2.88 -3.49 -21.95
CA PHE A 131 -2.97 -2.53 -23.04
C PHE A 131 -2.54 -1.16 -22.50
N SER A 132 -1.44 -0.62 -23.00
CA SER A 132 -0.90 0.66 -22.54
C SER A 132 -1.38 1.79 -23.46
N TYR A 133 -2.36 2.57 -23.01
CA TYR A 133 -2.91 3.69 -23.76
C TYR A 133 -2.39 5.01 -23.20
N LYS A 134 -1.37 5.57 -23.86
CA LYS A 134 -0.75 6.83 -23.46
C LYS A 134 -1.61 8.02 -23.89
N VAL A 135 -2.14 8.75 -22.92
CA VAL A 135 -2.96 9.96 -23.12
C VAL A 135 -2.29 11.24 -22.63
N THR A 136 -1.13 11.13 -21.98
CA THR A 136 -0.30 12.29 -21.64
C THR A 136 0.62 12.65 -22.79
N ASP A 137 0.78 13.94 -23.08
CA ASP A 137 1.92 14.41 -23.89
C ASP A 137 3.20 14.56 -23.04
N ASP A 138 4.29 15.01 -23.66
CA ASP A 138 5.60 15.11 -23.01
C ASP A 138 5.64 16.20 -21.91
N ASP A 139 4.65 17.10 -21.88
CA ASP A 139 4.45 18.10 -20.83
C ASP A 139 3.49 17.62 -19.73
N GLY A 140 2.96 16.39 -19.84
CA GLY A 140 1.99 15.82 -18.91
C GLY A 140 0.55 16.33 -19.11
N THR A 141 0.25 16.97 -20.24
CA THR A 141 -1.09 17.47 -20.56
C THR A 141 -1.98 16.35 -21.07
N ILE A 142 -3.25 16.35 -20.64
CA ILE A 142 -4.29 15.42 -21.04
C ILE A 142 -5.48 16.20 -21.59
N LYS A 143 -6.09 15.71 -22.68
CA LYS A 143 -7.27 16.33 -23.31
C LYS A 143 -8.40 15.31 -23.43
N ASN A 144 -9.65 15.79 -23.40
CA ASN A 144 -10.84 14.97 -23.59
C ASN A 144 -10.75 14.11 -24.87
N ASP A 145 -10.38 14.70 -26.01
CA ASP A 145 -10.24 13.96 -27.27
C ASP A 145 -9.24 12.79 -27.20
N TYR A 146 -8.21 12.88 -26.36
CA TYR A 146 -7.25 11.79 -26.17
C TYR A 146 -7.89 10.65 -25.36
N LEU A 147 -8.65 11.00 -24.31
CA LEU A 147 -9.40 10.05 -23.50
C LEU A 147 -10.51 9.36 -24.31
N VAL A 148 -11.25 10.11 -25.13
CA VAL A 148 -12.30 9.57 -26.01
C VAL A 148 -11.72 8.48 -26.90
N LYS A 149 -10.61 8.77 -27.60
CA LYS A 149 -9.95 7.80 -28.49
C LYS A 149 -9.41 6.59 -27.73
N ALA A 150 -8.85 6.78 -26.54
CA ALA A 150 -8.34 5.68 -25.73
C ALA A 150 -9.46 4.74 -25.25
N VAL A 151 -10.62 5.29 -24.85
CA VAL A 151 -11.79 4.48 -24.47
C VAL A 151 -12.44 3.82 -25.69
N GLN A 152 -12.45 4.48 -26.85
CA GLN A 152 -12.86 3.83 -28.12
C GLN A 152 -11.94 2.66 -28.47
N GLN A 153 -10.62 2.82 -28.32
CA GLN A 153 -9.69 1.73 -28.55
C GLN A 153 -9.87 0.58 -27.55
N ALA A 154 -10.14 0.90 -26.28
CA ALA A 154 -10.47 -0.10 -25.26
C ALA A 154 -11.67 -0.98 -25.67
N ILE A 155 -12.69 -0.36 -26.27
CA ILE A 155 -13.85 -1.08 -26.83
C ILE A 155 -13.42 -1.99 -27.99
N GLU A 156 -12.65 -1.46 -28.94
CA GLU A 156 -12.19 -2.20 -30.14
C GLU A 156 -11.30 -3.39 -29.78
N ASP A 157 -10.45 -3.23 -28.76
CA ASP A 157 -9.55 -4.27 -28.26
C ASP A 157 -10.24 -5.26 -27.30
N HIS A 158 -11.53 -5.06 -27.04
CA HIS A 158 -12.36 -5.87 -26.15
C HIS A 158 -11.73 -6.01 -24.75
N VAL A 159 -11.33 -4.90 -24.14
CA VAL A 159 -10.70 -4.94 -22.81
C VAL A 159 -11.73 -5.12 -21.70
N ASP A 160 -11.46 -6.04 -20.78
CA ASP A 160 -12.39 -6.37 -19.68
C ASP A 160 -12.38 -5.30 -18.59
N VAL A 161 -11.22 -4.68 -18.35
CA VAL A 161 -11.06 -3.65 -17.31
C VAL A 161 -10.33 -2.44 -17.88
N VAL A 162 -10.90 -1.25 -17.74
CA VAL A 162 -10.22 0.03 -17.97
C VAL A 162 -9.86 0.64 -16.63
N ASN A 163 -8.57 0.85 -16.41
CA ASN A 163 -8.05 1.64 -15.31
C ASN A 163 -7.76 3.08 -15.80
N LEU A 164 -8.58 4.04 -15.36
CA LEU A 164 -8.38 5.46 -15.62
C LEU A 164 -8.01 6.16 -14.29
N SER A 165 -6.73 6.14 -13.96
CA SER A 165 -6.19 6.61 -12.68
C SER A 165 -6.01 8.14 -12.58
N MET A 166 -7.02 8.89 -13.03
CA MET A 166 -7.02 10.35 -13.02
C MET A 166 -8.42 10.91 -12.76
N VAL A 167 -8.48 12.15 -12.25
CA VAL A 167 -9.73 12.90 -12.13
C VAL A 167 -9.94 13.74 -13.39
N VAL A 168 -11.08 13.55 -14.06
CA VAL A 168 -11.45 14.31 -15.26
C VAL A 168 -12.40 15.43 -14.85
N THR A 169 -11.87 16.62 -14.56
CA THR A 169 -12.63 17.70 -13.93
C THR A 169 -13.74 18.31 -14.78
N ASN A 170 -13.65 18.22 -16.12
CA ASN A 170 -14.66 18.68 -17.08
C ASN A 170 -14.72 17.67 -18.24
N PRO A 171 -15.40 16.52 -18.08
CA PRO A 171 -15.55 15.57 -19.17
C PRO A 171 -16.37 16.20 -20.30
N SER A 172 -15.99 15.95 -21.55
CA SER A 172 -16.85 16.31 -22.68
C SER A 172 -18.01 15.34 -22.78
N LYS A 173 -19.11 15.75 -23.45
CA LYS A 173 -20.25 14.86 -23.63
C LYS A 173 -19.87 13.59 -24.39
N GLU A 174 -18.98 13.72 -25.37
CA GLU A 174 -18.44 12.61 -26.14
C GLU A 174 -17.64 11.62 -25.28
N LEU A 175 -16.93 12.11 -24.25
CA LEU A 175 -16.24 11.25 -23.29
C LEU A 175 -17.25 10.48 -22.42
N GLU A 176 -18.29 11.13 -21.94
CA GLU A 176 -19.36 10.45 -21.20
C GLU A 176 -20.02 9.37 -22.06
N ASP A 177 -20.36 9.69 -23.31
CA ASP A 177 -21.04 8.78 -24.24
C ASP A 177 -20.19 7.53 -24.57
N VAL A 178 -18.88 7.68 -24.75
CA VAL A 178 -18.01 6.52 -25.00
C VAL A 178 -17.79 5.69 -23.73
N VAL A 179 -17.73 6.31 -22.55
CA VAL A 179 -17.65 5.57 -21.28
C VAL A 179 -18.92 4.75 -21.06
N GLU A 180 -20.10 5.33 -21.31
CA GLU A 180 -21.38 4.60 -21.29
C GLU A 180 -21.38 3.44 -22.29
N ALA A 181 -20.90 3.66 -23.52
CA ALA A 181 -20.81 2.62 -24.54
C ALA A 181 -19.87 1.46 -24.15
N TYR A 182 -18.75 1.77 -23.48
CA TYR A 182 -17.83 0.75 -22.94
C TYR A 182 -18.51 -0.08 -21.84
N LEU A 183 -19.18 0.57 -20.89
CA LEU A 183 -19.90 -0.10 -19.81
C LEU A 183 -21.04 -1.00 -20.32
N GLN A 184 -21.73 -0.60 -21.38
CA GLN A 184 -22.78 -1.40 -22.01
C GLN A 184 -22.27 -2.73 -22.61
N GLN A 185 -20.96 -2.87 -22.83
CA GLN A 185 -20.34 -4.14 -23.27
C GLN A 185 -19.99 -5.06 -22.10
N GLY A 186 -20.25 -4.64 -20.86
CA GLY A 186 -19.92 -5.40 -19.65
C GLY A 186 -18.49 -5.16 -19.13
N GLY A 187 -17.78 -4.17 -19.66
CA GLY A 187 -16.45 -3.80 -19.18
C GLY A 187 -16.48 -3.05 -17.85
N TYR A 188 -15.39 -3.12 -17.08
CA TYR A 188 -15.23 -2.43 -15.80
C TYR A 188 -14.45 -1.13 -15.98
N MET A 189 -15.11 0.03 -15.88
CA MET A 189 -14.46 1.35 -15.86
C MET A 189 -14.13 1.75 -14.42
N VAL A 190 -12.85 1.77 -14.05
CA VAL A 190 -12.41 2.07 -12.68
C VAL A 190 -11.72 3.43 -12.63
N VAL A 191 -12.22 4.33 -11.78
CA VAL A 191 -11.74 5.72 -11.66
C VAL A 191 -11.53 6.13 -10.20
N PRO A 192 -10.60 7.06 -9.90
CA PRO A 192 -10.51 7.64 -8.57
C PRO A 192 -11.71 8.54 -8.31
N ALA A 193 -12.22 8.49 -7.08
CA ALA A 193 -13.31 9.35 -6.65
C ALA A 193 -12.91 10.83 -6.57
N TYR A 194 -11.63 11.12 -6.30
CA TYR A 194 -11.08 12.47 -6.15
C TYR A 194 -9.55 12.47 -6.31
N ASP A 195 -8.97 13.67 -6.42
CA ASP A 195 -7.54 13.90 -6.25
C ASP A 195 -7.28 14.15 -4.76
N LEU A 196 -6.24 13.53 -4.18
CA LEU A 196 -5.91 13.73 -2.77
C LEU A 196 -5.54 15.16 -2.40
N LYS A 197 -5.10 15.97 -3.36
CA LYS A 197 -4.88 17.41 -3.16
C LYS A 197 -6.19 18.20 -3.07
N LYS A 198 -7.30 17.62 -3.52
CA LYS A 198 -8.64 18.23 -3.59
C LYS A 198 -9.72 17.20 -3.30
N VAL A 199 -9.64 16.56 -2.13
CA VAL A 199 -10.53 15.44 -1.76
C VAL A 199 -12.01 15.78 -1.83
N GLU A 200 -12.39 17.03 -1.57
CA GLU A 200 -13.78 17.52 -1.59
C GLU A 200 -14.39 17.60 -3.00
N ALA A 201 -13.58 17.61 -4.05
CA ALA A 201 -14.04 17.70 -5.43
C ALA A 201 -14.11 16.30 -6.05
N LEU A 202 -15.32 15.73 -6.06
CA LEU A 202 -15.56 14.43 -6.68
C LEU A 202 -15.30 14.47 -8.19
N ASN A 203 -14.83 13.35 -8.72
CA ASN A 203 -14.61 13.14 -10.14
C ASN A 203 -15.96 13.09 -10.87
N PRO A 204 -16.24 14.01 -11.81
CA PRO A 204 -17.50 14.06 -12.55
C PRO A 204 -17.91 12.74 -13.23
N LEU A 205 -16.96 11.88 -13.59
CA LEU A 205 -17.26 10.57 -14.18
C LEU A 205 -18.05 9.64 -13.25
N LEU A 206 -18.09 9.90 -11.93
CA LEU A 206 -18.93 9.17 -10.97
C LEU A 206 -20.43 9.32 -11.24
N THR A 207 -20.84 10.31 -12.03
CA THR A 207 -22.25 10.51 -12.39
C THR A 207 -22.75 9.49 -13.43
N ILE A 208 -21.83 8.77 -14.09
CA ILE A 208 -22.15 7.74 -15.07
C ILE A 208 -22.42 6.43 -14.33
N GLU A 209 -23.63 5.89 -14.49
CA GLU A 209 -24.02 4.62 -13.87
C GLU A 209 -23.14 3.47 -14.36
N GLY A 210 -22.63 2.65 -13.43
CA GLY A 210 -21.73 1.53 -13.73
C GLY A 210 -20.24 1.85 -13.61
N VAL A 211 -19.84 3.12 -13.54
CA VAL A 211 -18.45 3.50 -13.23
C VAL A 211 -18.10 3.05 -11.81
N VAL A 212 -16.99 2.32 -11.68
CA VAL A 212 -16.46 1.86 -10.39
C VAL A 212 -15.63 2.99 -9.77
N SER A 213 -16.21 3.67 -8.77
CA SER A 213 -15.58 4.79 -8.09
C SER A 213 -14.75 4.35 -6.88
N VAL A 214 -13.50 4.81 -6.84
CA VAL A 214 -12.52 4.37 -5.84
C VAL A 214 -12.01 5.53 -4.99
N GLY A 215 -12.46 5.57 -3.74
CA GLY A 215 -11.89 6.37 -2.67
C GLY A 215 -10.66 5.72 -2.04
N THR A 216 -10.09 6.39 -1.04
CA THR A 216 -8.83 5.99 -0.42
C THR A 216 -8.96 5.85 1.09
N TYR A 217 -8.24 4.90 1.68
CA TYR A 217 -8.07 4.78 3.13
C TYR A 217 -6.59 4.63 3.52
N ASN A 218 -6.21 5.13 4.69
CA ASN A 218 -4.84 5.05 5.21
C ASN A 218 -4.54 3.70 5.91
N GLU A 219 -3.32 3.51 6.43
CA GLU A 219 -2.93 2.29 7.13
C GLU A 219 -3.80 1.94 8.37
N PHE A 220 -4.59 2.90 8.89
CA PHE A 220 -5.47 2.74 10.05
C PHE A 220 -6.95 2.45 9.66
N PHE A 221 -7.23 2.21 8.38
CA PHE A 221 -8.59 2.05 7.83
C PHE A 221 -9.45 3.32 7.95
N THR A 222 -8.82 4.48 8.13
CA THR A 222 -9.53 5.77 8.08
C THR A 222 -9.78 6.16 6.64
N LEU A 223 -11.05 6.27 6.28
CA LEU A 223 -11.49 6.69 4.95
C LEU A 223 -11.21 8.19 4.76
N LEU A 224 -10.62 8.54 3.62
CA LEU A 224 -10.51 9.92 3.17
C LEU A 224 -11.79 10.31 2.43
N ASN A 225 -12.40 11.43 2.81
CA ASN A 225 -13.66 11.94 2.28
C ASN A 225 -14.74 10.86 2.01
N PRO A 226 -15.29 10.23 3.06
CA PRO A 226 -16.35 9.24 2.88
C PRO A 226 -17.64 9.88 2.37
N GLN A 227 -18.13 9.45 1.19
CA GLN A 227 -19.33 9.97 0.51
C GLN A 227 -20.18 8.80 0.00
N GLU A 228 -21.49 9.02 -0.18
CA GLU A 228 -22.41 7.94 -0.61
C GLU A 228 -22.19 7.54 -2.08
N GLU A 229 -21.69 8.47 -2.90
CA GLU A 229 -21.38 8.29 -4.32
C GLU A 229 -20.12 7.43 -4.58
N ILE A 230 -19.34 7.15 -3.54
CA ILE A 230 -18.10 6.38 -3.65
C ILE A 230 -18.38 4.91 -3.33
N ALA A 231 -18.22 4.04 -4.33
CA ALA A 231 -18.51 2.62 -4.22
C ALA A 231 -17.52 1.91 -3.29
N TYR A 232 -16.21 2.11 -3.52
CA TYR A 232 -15.15 1.35 -2.87
C TYR A 232 -14.04 2.25 -2.34
N TYR A 233 -13.34 1.79 -1.30
CA TYR A 233 -12.18 2.43 -0.71
C TYR A 233 -11.02 1.44 -0.69
N ALA A 234 -9.90 1.83 -1.30
CA ALA A 234 -8.70 1.03 -1.40
C ALA A 234 -7.50 1.67 -0.68
N PRO A 235 -6.46 0.90 -0.37
CA PRO A 235 -5.34 1.39 0.42
C PRO A 235 -4.52 2.46 -0.32
N TYR A 236 -4.26 3.58 0.38
CA TYR A 236 -3.60 4.80 -0.12
C TYR A 236 -2.21 4.62 -0.72
N SER A 237 -1.44 3.65 -0.22
CA SER A 237 -0.05 3.46 -0.60
C SER A 237 0.21 2.05 -1.12
N GLN A 238 0.99 1.96 -2.19
CA GLN A 238 1.38 0.69 -2.82
C GLN A 238 2.88 0.67 -3.07
N GLU A 239 3.47 -0.52 -3.04
CA GLU A 239 4.83 -0.74 -3.55
C GLU A 239 4.76 -0.85 -5.07
N THR A 240 5.57 -0.07 -5.77
CA THR A 240 5.48 0.12 -7.23
C THR A 240 6.86 0.11 -7.88
N LEU A 241 6.90 -0.11 -9.19
CA LEU A 241 8.14 -0.02 -9.97
C LEU A 241 8.43 1.44 -10.39
N SER A 242 9.60 1.97 -10.02
CA SER A 242 10.06 3.30 -10.43
C SER A 242 10.66 3.30 -11.85
N MET A 243 10.87 4.50 -12.38
CA MET A 243 11.60 4.74 -13.64
C MET A 243 13.09 4.35 -13.60
N GLU A 244 13.61 3.85 -12.48
CA GLU A 244 14.98 3.29 -12.40
C GLU A 244 14.97 1.80 -12.06
N ASN A 245 13.84 1.11 -12.27
CA ASN A 245 13.63 -0.29 -11.92
C ASN A 245 13.87 -0.59 -10.44
N ARG A 246 13.46 0.34 -9.58
CA ARG A 246 13.52 0.20 -8.12
C ARG A 246 12.11 0.10 -7.56
N ILE A 247 11.97 -0.67 -6.50
CA ILE A 247 10.73 -0.70 -5.72
C ILE A 247 10.65 0.60 -4.92
N VAL A 248 9.55 1.32 -5.10
CA VAL A 248 9.26 2.56 -4.38
C VAL A 248 7.83 2.54 -3.88
N ARG A 249 7.64 3.05 -2.66
CA ARG A 249 6.32 3.34 -2.13
C ARG A 249 5.73 4.55 -2.86
N SER A 250 4.57 4.35 -3.47
CA SER A 250 3.82 5.41 -4.14
C SER A 250 2.46 5.57 -3.47
N GLU A 251 2.01 6.82 -3.36
CA GLU A 251 0.81 7.15 -2.60
C GLU A 251 -0.08 8.14 -3.36
N GLY A 252 -1.40 7.91 -3.34
CA GLY A 252 -2.30 8.55 -4.31
C GLY A 252 -3.61 7.79 -4.50
N SER A 253 -4.68 8.51 -4.81
CA SER A 253 -5.96 7.89 -5.20
C SER A 253 -5.82 7.06 -6.47
N SER A 254 -4.91 7.45 -7.37
CA SER A 254 -4.51 6.67 -8.56
C SER A 254 -4.04 5.25 -8.22
N PHE A 255 -3.25 5.07 -7.15
CA PHE A 255 -2.77 3.74 -6.75
C PHE A 255 -3.87 2.92 -6.06
N SER A 256 -4.78 3.57 -5.33
CA SER A 256 -6.02 2.96 -4.84
C SER A 256 -6.88 2.44 -5.99
N THR A 257 -7.06 3.23 -7.05
CA THR A 257 -7.76 2.83 -8.28
C THR A 257 -7.11 1.61 -8.92
N ALA A 258 -5.78 1.62 -9.12
CA ALA A 258 -5.05 0.48 -9.66
C ALA A 258 -5.19 -0.78 -8.80
N PHE A 259 -5.25 -0.64 -7.48
CA PHE A 259 -5.46 -1.77 -6.58
C PHE A 259 -6.84 -2.43 -6.79
N VAL A 260 -7.89 -1.63 -6.98
CA VAL A 260 -9.23 -2.15 -7.31
C VAL A 260 -9.26 -2.76 -8.70
N SER A 261 -8.68 -2.08 -9.71
CA SER A 261 -8.58 -2.60 -11.08
C SER A 261 -7.87 -3.94 -11.15
N GLY A 262 -6.73 -4.06 -10.46
CA GLY A 262 -5.97 -5.31 -10.37
C GLY A 262 -6.73 -6.40 -9.60
N THR A 263 -7.52 -6.03 -8.59
CA THR A 263 -8.39 -6.98 -7.89
C THR A 263 -9.49 -7.50 -8.81
N ILE A 264 -10.19 -6.62 -9.54
CA ILE A 264 -11.21 -7.02 -10.53
C ILE A 264 -10.59 -7.96 -11.57
N ALA A 265 -9.43 -7.59 -12.13
CA ALA A 265 -8.73 -8.42 -13.10
C ALA A 265 -8.33 -9.79 -12.53
N HIS A 266 -7.91 -9.84 -11.26
CA HIS A 266 -7.60 -11.10 -10.58
C HIS A 266 -8.85 -11.98 -10.46
N LEU A 267 -9.96 -11.42 -9.96
CA LEU A 267 -11.21 -12.15 -9.75
C LEU A 267 -11.81 -12.67 -11.06
N LEU A 268 -11.76 -11.86 -12.12
CA LEU A 268 -12.08 -12.30 -13.48
C LEU A 268 -11.19 -13.47 -13.91
N SER A 269 -9.87 -13.38 -13.70
CA SER A 269 -8.93 -14.42 -14.16
C SER A 269 -9.20 -15.79 -13.53
N VAL A 270 -9.70 -15.82 -12.29
CA VAL A 270 -10.05 -17.06 -11.57
C VAL A 270 -11.50 -17.49 -11.81
N GLY A 271 -12.19 -16.87 -12.78
CA GLY A 271 -13.48 -17.32 -13.30
C GLY A 271 -14.70 -16.89 -12.46
N GLN A 272 -14.57 -15.84 -11.65
CA GLN A 272 -15.72 -15.30 -10.92
C GLN A 272 -16.69 -14.57 -11.84
N THR A 273 -17.97 -14.71 -11.55
CA THR A 273 -19.06 -13.97 -12.19
C THR A 273 -19.13 -12.53 -11.69
N ASP A 274 -19.76 -11.64 -12.45
CA ASP A 274 -19.93 -10.22 -12.06
C ASP A 274 -20.61 -10.04 -10.69
N ALA A 275 -21.56 -10.93 -10.36
CA ALA A 275 -22.24 -10.92 -9.06
C ALA A 275 -21.28 -11.32 -7.92
N GLU A 276 -20.39 -12.29 -8.16
CA GLU A 276 -19.38 -12.70 -7.19
C GLU A 276 -18.31 -11.62 -7.02
N ILE A 277 -17.88 -11.00 -8.12
CA ILE A 277 -16.93 -9.88 -8.12
C ILE A 277 -17.51 -8.73 -7.30
N THR A 278 -18.73 -8.30 -7.61
CA THR A 278 -19.40 -7.19 -6.89
C THR A 278 -19.49 -7.50 -5.40
N LYS A 279 -19.91 -8.72 -5.04
CA LYS A 279 -19.97 -9.16 -3.65
C LYS A 279 -18.59 -9.11 -2.96
N GLN A 280 -17.53 -9.56 -3.64
CA GLN A 280 -16.19 -9.55 -3.07
C GLN A 280 -15.62 -8.15 -2.93
N LEU A 281 -15.86 -7.26 -3.90
CA LEU A 281 -15.50 -5.85 -3.78
C LEU A 281 -16.25 -5.18 -2.62
N ASP A 282 -17.53 -5.48 -2.42
CA ASP A 282 -18.28 -5.01 -1.25
C ASP A 282 -17.69 -5.54 0.07
N ASP A 283 -17.38 -6.83 0.11
CA ASP A 283 -16.77 -7.49 1.27
C ASP A 283 -15.37 -6.96 1.58
N PHE A 284 -14.61 -6.50 0.59
CA PHE A 284 -13.24 -6.01 0.76
C PHE A 284 -13.16 -4.50 0.97
N PHE A 285 -13.85 -3.74 0.14
CA PHE A 285 -13.59 -2.32 -0.09
C PHE A 285 -14.78 -1.40 0.17
N SER A 286 -15.99 -1.90 0.46
CA SER A 286 -17.09 -1.01 0.85
C SER A 286 -16.72 -0.16 2.07
N ALA A 287 -17.25 1.06 2.17
CA ALA A 287 -17.01 1.94 3.32
C ALA A 287 -17.32 1.24 4.66
N ARG A 288 -18.37 0.41 4.69
CA ARG A 288 -18.75 -0.42 5.84
C ARG A 288 -17.67 -1.46 6.16
N SER A 289 -17.22 -2.21 5.15
CA SER A 289 -16.20 -3.24 5.33
C SER A 289 -14.89 -2.64 5.83
N VAL A 290 -14.43 -1.54 5.23
CA VAL A 290 -13.18 -0.88 5.63
C VAL A 290 -13.29 -0.36 7.07
N LYS A 291 -14.36 0.35 7.43
CA LYS A 291 -14.58 0.82 8.80
C LYS A 291 -14.67 -0.32 9.83
N SER A 292 -15.21 -1.48 9.45
CA SER A 292 -15.28 -2.64 10.35
C SER A 292 -13.91 -3.22 10.71
N LYS A 293 -12.88 -2.94 9.90
CA LYS A 293 -11.49 -3.36 10.15
C LYS A 293 -10.77 -2.42 11.13
N GLN A 294 -11.31 -1.23 11.39
CA GLN A 294 -10.75 -0.28 12.35
C GLN A 294 -11.06 -0.73 13.78
N SER A 295 -10.02 -1.01 14.57
CA SER A 295 -10.17 -1.33 15.99
C SER A 295 -10.12 -0.06 16.86
N PRO A 296 -10.73 -0.06 18.07
CA PRO A 296 -10.58 1.07 19.00
C PRO A 296 -9.12 1.37 19.36
N LEU A 297 -8.25 0.36 19.35
CA LEU A 297 -6.81 0.51 19.57
C LEU A 297 -6.16 1.27 18.41
N LEU A 298 -6.46 0.88 17.17
CA LEU A 298 -5.95 1.55 15.97
C LEU A 298 -6.42 3.01 15.88
N ALA A 299 -7.71 3.27 16.14
CA ALA A 299 -8.25 4.62 16.17
C ALA A 299 -7.60 5.49 17.26
N GLY A 300 -7.36 4.91 18.45
CA GLY A 300 -6.64 5.57 19.53
C GLY A 300 -5.18 5.87 19.18
N TYR A 301 -4.50 4.92 18.53
CA TYR A 301 -3.13 5.10 18.05
C TYR A 301 -3.04 6.22 17.01
N GLU A 302 -3.91 6.23 16.00
CA GLU A 302 -3.97 7.27 14.96
C GLU A 302 -4.19 8.66 15.58
N THR A 303 -5.18 8.79 16.47
CA THR A 303 -5.51 10.05 17.15
C THR A 303 -4.32 10.62 17.94
N HIS A 304 -3.48 9.74 18.50
CA HIS A 304 -2.35 10.11 19.32
C HIS A 304 -1.01 9.89 18.62
N GLN A 305 -0.99 9.67 17.31
CA GLN A 305 0.23 9.28 16.59
C GLN A 305 1.37 10.28 16.80
N ALA A 306 1.09 11.58 16.80
CA ALA A 306 2.10 12.61 17.08
C ALA A 306 2.64 12.56 18.53
N LEU A 307 1.77 12.25 19.50
CA LEU A 307 2.17 12.06 20.90
C LEU A 307 2.98 10.78 21.05
N VAL A 308 2.58 9.71 20.38
CA VAL A 308 3.24 8.40 20.41
C VAL A 308 4.60 8.48 19.70
N ASN A 309 4.69 9.12 18.54
CA ASN A 309 5.92 9.44 17.80
C ASN A 309 6.93 10.26 18.63
N ASN A 310 6.45 11.30 19.31
CA ASN A 310 7.29 12.04 20.25
C ASN A 310 7.64 11.21 21.49
N SER A 311 6.71 10.36 21.95
CA SER A 311 6.94 9.45 23.08
C SER A 311 7.96 8.38 22.76
N TYR A 312 8.08 7.87 21.52
CA TYR A 312 9.16 6.94 21.15
C TYR A 312 10.51 7.60 21.28
N THR A 313 10.66 8.85 20.85
CA THR A 313 11.91 9.60 21.02
C THR A 313 12.22 9.80 22.51
N VAL A 314 11.23 10.22 23.30
CA VAL A 314 11.40 10.41 24.74
C VAL A 314 11.66 9.09 25.47
N LEU A 315 10.98 8.00 25.10
CA LEU A 315 11.14 6.66 25.68
C LEU A 315 12.50 6.07 25.32
N SER A 316 12.93 6.23 24.07
CA SER A 316 14.26 5.82 23.60
C SER A 316 15.35 6.58 24.36
N LEU A 317 15.24 7.91 24.46
CA LEU A 317 16.16 8.74 25.24
C LEU A 317 16.13 8.39 26.73
N SER A 318 14.95 8.06 27.28
CA SER A 318 14.79 7.65 28.68
C SER A 318 15.40 6.28 28.95
N LEU A 319 15.27 5.32 28.03
CA LEU A 319 15.91 4.01 28.09
C LEU A 319 17.43 4.13 28.02
N ILE A 320 17.95 4.99 27.12
CA ILE A 320 19.38 5.32 27.05
C ILE A 320 19.84 5.99 28.36
N GLY A 321 19.07 6.93 28.90
CA GLY A 321 19.36 7.58 30.19
C GLY A 321 19.40 6.58 31.35
N LEU A 322 18.46 5.62 31.36
CA LEU A 322 18.38 4.55 32.36
C LEU A 322 19.61 3.62 32.26
N LEU A 323 20.01 3.25 31.04
CA LEU A 323 21.21 2.45 30.76
C LEU A 323 22.47 3.14 31.29
N VAL A 324 22.66 4.42 30.98
CA VAL A 324 23.79 5.22 31.46
C VAL A 324 23.80 5.30 32.98
N PHE A 325 22.64 5.55 33.59
CA PHE A 325 22.50 5.61 35.04
C PHE A 325 22.83 4.26 35.71
N GLN A 326 22.31 3.15 35.19
CA GLN A 326 22.60 1.81 35.69
C GLN A 326 24.09 1.46 35.57
N THR A 327 24.72 1.82 34.45
CA THR A 327 26.16 1.64 34.22
C THR A 327 27.00 2.41 35.25
N ILE A 328 26.68 3.69 35.49
CA ILE A 328 27.38 4.55 36.46
C ILE A 328 27.23 3.99 37.87
N LEU A 329 26.01 3.67 38.29
CA LEU A 329 25.74 3.08 39.59
C LEU A 329 26.47 1.73 39.75
N GLY A 330 26.55 0.99 38.64
CA GLY A 330 27.37 -0.19 38.44
C GLY A 330 28.83 0.00 38.84
N ILE A 331 29.49 0.93 38.16
CA ILE A 331 30.90 1.27 38.35
C ILE A 331 31.17 1.77 39.78
N LEU A 332 30.29 2.63 40.32
CA LEU A 332 30.43 3.18 41.67
C LEU A 332 30.34 2.09 42.76
N THR A 333 29.41 1.14 42.61
CA THR A 333 29.24 0.05 43.58
C THR A 333 30.38 -0.97 43.49
N ALA A 334 30.84 -1.28 42.26
CA ALA A 334 31.99 -2.15 42.00
C ALA A 334 33.31 -1.61 42.59
N ARG A 335 33.43 -0.28 42.75
CA ARG A 335 34.57 0.36 43.42
C ARG A 335 34.52 0.24 44.96
N LYS A 336 33.33 0.06 45.54
CA LYS A 336 33.12 0.11 46.99
C LYS A 336 33.15 -1.26 47.68
N GLU A 337 32.73 -2.33 46.99
CA GLU A 337 32.66 -3.69 47.56
C GLU A 337 33.31 -4.72 46.62
N SER A 338 34.54 -5.17 46.95
CA SER A 338 35.33 -6.07 46.09
C SER A 338 34.78 -7.49 46.01
N GLU A 339 34.19 -8.01 47.09
CA GLU A 339 33.71 -9.39 47.19
C GLU A 339 32.48 -9.68 46.31
N VAL A 340 31.66 -8.66 46.02
CA VAL A 340 30.40 -8.85 45.28
C VAL A 340 30.45 -8.34 43.83
N ARG A 341 31.60 -7.80 43.44
CA ARG A 341 31.88 -7.22 42.13
C ARG A 341 31.55 -8.16 40.97
N GLY A 342 31.92 -9.44 41.06
CA GLY A 342 31.74 -10.40 39.96
C GLY A 342 30.28 -10.83 39.72
N ALA A 343 29.47 -10.94 40.77
CA ALA A 343 28.04 -11.25 40.63
C ALA A 343 27.25 -10.03 40.13
N TYR A 344 27.66 -8.84 40.57
CA TYR A 344 27.03 -7.58 40.22
C TYR A 344 27.32 -7.14 38.77
N MET A 345 28.58 -7.24 38.32
CA MET A 345 28.94 -6.95 36.93
C MET A 345 28.21 -7.87 35.94
N ARG A 346 28.01 -9.15 36.28
CA ARG A 346 27.22 -10.08 35.44
C ARG A 346 25.75 -9.68 35.34
N TYR A 347 25.16 -9.20 36.43
CA TYR A 347 23.76 -8.77 36.43
C TYR A 347 23.56 -7.52 35.55
N ILE A 348 24.44 -6.53 35.71
CA ILE A 348 24.39 -5.29 34.91
C ILE A 348 24.58 -5.58 33.43
N VAL A 349 25.55 -6.43 33.07
CA VAL A 349 25.76 -6.80 31.65
C VAL A 349 24.51 -7.44 31.05
N VAL A 350 23.81 -8.31 31.79
CA VAL A 350 22.58 -8.94 31.28
C VAL A 350 21.45 -7.92 31.13
N THR A 351 21.23 -7.04 32.12
CA THR A 351 20.17 -6.02 32.03
C THR A 351 20.47 -4.96 30.98
N ASP A 352 21.73 -4.55 30.84
CA ASP A 352 22.16 -3.56 29.85
C ASP A 352 22.02 -4.12 28.43
N VAL A 353 22.41 -5.38 28.20
CA VAL A 353 22.21 -6.06 26.91
C VAL A 353 20.71 -6.15 26.59
N LEU A 354 19.86 -6.51 27.55
CA LEU A 354 18.41 -6.55 27.35
C LEU A 354 17.85 -5.16 27.04
N LEU A 355 18.27 -4.11 27.75
CA LEU A 355 17.85 -2.73 27.51
C LEU A 355 18.32 -2.22 26.14
N VAL A 356 19.53 -2.59 25.70
CA VAL A 356 20.03 -2.26 24.36
C VAL A 356 19.22 -3.00 23.28
N ILE A 357 18.94 -4.29 23.46
CA ILE A 357 18.09 -5.05 22.54
C ILE A 357 16.69 -4.42 22.47
N LEU A 358 16.08 -4.10 23.61
CA LEU A 358 14.78 -3.45 23.67
C LEU A 358 14.80 -2.05 23.05
N ALA A 359 15.82 -1.23 23.31
CA ALA A 359 15.97 0.08 22.68
C ALA A 359 16.16 -0.03 21.16
N LEU A 360 16.95 -1.00 20.67
CA LEU A 360 17.10 -1.27 19.24
C LEU A 360 15.80 -1.74 18.57
N LEU A 361 14.98 -2.51 19.29
CA LEU A 361 13.65 -2.93 18.83
C LEU A 361 12.63 -1.77 18.83
N ILE A 362 12.88 -0.72 19.61
CA ILE A 362 11.99 0.45 19.76
C ILE A 362 12.44 1.64 18.90
N LEU A 363 13.67 1.63 18.39
CA LEU A 363 14.11 2.63 17.42
C LEU A 363 13.26 2.47 16.15
N PRO A 364 12.62 3.54 15.66
CA PRO A 364 11.90 3.50 14.39
C PRO A 364 12.89 3.07 13.31
N THR A 365 12.77 1.84 12.84
CA THR A 365 13.45 1.39 11.63
C THR A 365 12.67 2.03 10.49
N GLN A 366 13.32 2.99 9.83
CA GLN A 366 12.91 3.70 8.62
C GLN A 366 12.43 5.15 8.84
N MET A 367 13.39 6.07 8.65
CA MET A 367 13.23 7.13 7.64
C MET A 367 13.53 6.53 6.26
#